data_AF-A0A265Q9Q3-F1
#
_entry.id   AF-A0A265Q9Q3-F1
#
_cell.length_a   1.000
_cell.length_b   1.000
_cell.length_c   1.000
_cell.angle_alpha   90.00
_cell.angle_beta   90.00
_cell.angle_gamma   90.00
#
_symmetry.space_group_name_H-M   'P 1'
#
loop_
_entity.id
_entity.type
_entity.pdbx_description
1 polymer ?
#
loop_
_entity_poly.entity_id
_entity_poly.type
_entity_poly.pdbx_seq_one_letter_code
_entity_poly.pdbx_strand_id
1 'polypeptide(L)'
;MARVYGIKKKLLLNNVDEKIIKEIIGNEDLVDVIVRMEKLLDPDMMHEILDSCACGGGQEFLKQCKKIGKDLTGKSLDEKVNHLNNNIFDSEKIILNGNNLLTGTLSYKGNEKYKCVCSAAVKKGMTVSDLTGDAADRAMPLSYCFCCAGSFRRHLQLQLGVGLKTKEVVSSPINSKGQKPCEFIFEIV
;
A
#
# COMPACT_ATOMS: atom_id res chain seq x y z
N MET A 1 0.59 -6.65 8.51
CA MET A 1 -0.67 -5.96 8.16
C MET A 1 -0.79 -4.75 9.06
N ALA A 2 -1.15 -3.60 8.51
CA ALA A 2 -1.35 -2.35 9.27
C ALA A 2 -2.67 -2.39 10.04
N ARG A 3 -2.78 -3.28 11.02
CA ARG A 3 -3.80 -3.19 12.08
C ARG A 3 -3.13 -2.62 13.32
N VAL A 4 -3.89 -2.12 14.29
CA VAL A 4 -3.38 -1.52 15.53
C VAL A 4 -2.26 -2.35 16.16
N TYR A 5 -2.46 -3.66 16.37
CA TYR A 5 -1.43 -4.55 16.90
C TYR A 5 -0.17 -4.62 16.01
N GLY A 6 -0.34 -4.70 14.69
CA GLY A 6 0.76 -4.72 13.73
C GLY A 6 1.54 -3.40 13.73
N ILE A 7 0.84 -2.27 13.78
CA ILE A 7 1.40 -0.93 13.88
C ILE A 7 2.18 -0.79 15.19
N LYS A 8 1.59 -1.15 16.34
CA LYS A 8 2.26 -1.16 17.65
C LYS A 8 3.56 -1.94 17.62
N LYS A 9 3.55 -3.14 17.04
CA LYS A 9 4.77 -3.97 16.89
C LYS A 9 5.82 -3.27 16.04
N LYS A 10 5.44 -2.60 14.95
CA LYS A 10 6.37 -1.90 14.06
C LYS A 10 6.91 -0.61 14.67
N LEU A 11 6.12 0.14 15.43
CA LEU A 11 6.58 1.29 16.21
C LEU A 11 7.70 0.89 17.17
N LEU A 12 7.50 -0.22 17.91
CA LEU A 12 8.52 -0.77 18.82
C LEU A 12 9.80 -1.16 18.07
N LEU A 13 9.68 -1.83 16.93
CA LEU A 13 10.84 -2.25 16.12
C LEU A 13 11.61 -1.08 15.50
N ASN A 14 10.99 0.10 15.37
CA ASN A 14 11.62 1.32 14.88
C ASN A 14 12.05 2.25 16.03
N ASN A 15 12.13 1.73 17.26
CA ASN A 15 12.61 2.46 18.44
C ASN A 15 11.85 3.77 18.74
N VAL A 16 10.55 3.81 18.42
CA VAL A 16 9.69 4.94 18.83
C VAL A 16 9.53 4.92 20.35
N ASP A 17 9.64 6.08 20.98
CA ASP A 17 9.52 6.24 22.43
C ASP A 17 8.19 5.67 22.97
N GLU A 18 8.23 4.98 24.11
CA GLU A 18 7.06 4.28 24.66
C GLU A 18 5.90 5.24 24.99
N LYS A 19 6.18 6.47 25.41
CA LYS A 19 5.16 7.50 25.67
C LYS A 19 4.48 7.90 24.37
N ILE A 20 5.27 8.11 23.30
CA ILE A 20 4.73 8.40 21.96
C ILE A 20 3.91 7.22 21.45
N ILE A 21 4.37 5.98 21.65
CA ILE A 21 3.58 4.78 21.28
C ILE A 21 2.25 4.75 22.02
N LYS A 22 2.23 4.99 23.34
CA LYS A 22 0.99 5.04 24.12
C LYS A 22 0.03 6.11 23.60
N GLU A 23 0.54 7.28 23.25
CA GLU A 23 -0.24 8.36 22.67
C GLU A 23 -0.81 7.97 21.30
N ILE A 24 0.02 7.45 20.39
CA ILE A 24 -0.38 6.99 19.06
C ILE A 24 -1.45 5.89 19.14
N ILE A 25 -1.25 4.89 20.01
CA ILE A 25 -2.18 3.76 20.12
C ILE A 25 -3.49 4.20 20.79
N GLY A 26 -3.42 4.97 21.88
CA GLY A 26 -4.56 5.58 22.55
C GLY A 26 -5.79 4.66 22.68
N ASN A 27 -6.91 5.08 22.09
CA ASN A 27 -8.20 4.37 22.08
C ASN A 27 -8.26 3.16 21.13
N GLU A 28 -7.15 2.80 20.48
CA GLU A 28 -7.06 1.71 19.49
C GLU A 28 -7.98 1.87 18.27
N ASP A 29 -8.57 3.04 18.07
CA ASP A 29 -9.28 3.36 16.83
C ASP A 29 -8.26 3.55 15.71
N LEU A 30 -8.34 2.74 14.66
CA LEU A 30 -7.32 2.72 13.61
C LEU A 30 -7.19 4.06 12.88
N VAL A 31 -8.29 4.78 12.67
CA VAL A 31 -8.25 6.10 12.02
C VAL A 31 -7.50 7.09 12.93
N ASP A 32 -7.82 7.13 14.23
CA ASP A 32 -7.11 7.99 15.19
C ASP A 32 -5.65 7.61 15.34
N VAL A 33 -5.33 6.32 15.30
CA VAL A 33 -3.94 5.83 15.32
C VAL A 33 -3.16 6.42 14.15
N ILE A 34 -3.69 6.36 12.94
CA ILE A 34 -3.00 6.93 11.77
C ILE A 34 -2.91 8.46 11.85
N VAL A 35 -3.99 9.14 12.25
CA VAL A 35 -3.97 10.61 12.44
C VAL A 35 -2.92 11.03 13.46
N ARG A 36 -2.74 10.25 14.54
CA ARG A 36 -1.70 10.53 15.54
C ARG A 36 -0.30 10.20 15.03
N MET A 37 -0.13 9.16 14.23
CA MET A 37 1.15 8.89 13.55
C MET A 37 1.57 10.06 12.66
N GLU A 38 0.65 10.61 11.85
CA GLU A 38 0.92 11.78 10.99
C GLU A 38 1.36 13.02 11.77
N LYS A 39 0.90 13.17 13.02
CA LYS A 39 1.23 14.32 13.87
C LYS A 39 2.51 14.15 14.68
N LEU A 40 2.80 12.92 15.11
CA LEU A 40 3.81 12.65 16.14
C LEU A 40 5.09 12.01 15.60
N LEU A 41 5.07 11.49 14.37
CA LEU A 41 6.22 10.85 13.76
C LEU A 41 6.78 11.69 12.61
N ASP A 42 8.08 11.55 12.38
CA ASP A 42 8.69 11.98 11.14
C ASP A 42 8.00 11.27 9.95
N PRO A 43 7.68 11.99 8.85
CA PRO A 43 6.98 11.40 7.71
C PRO A 43 7.69 10.18 7.12
N ASP A 44 9.01 10.19 6.99
CA ASP A 44 9.75 9.06 6.40
C ASP A 44 9.68 7.83 7.32
N MET A 45 9.81 8.03 8.64
CA MET A 45 9.64 6.95 9.62
C MET A 45 8.23 6.36 9.58
N MET A 46 7.20 7.21 9.52
CA MET A 46 5.81 6.77 9.40
C MET A 46 5.59 5.96 8.13
N HIS A 47 6.06 6.46 6.99
CA HIS A 47 5.95 5.80 5.70
C HIS A 47 6.65 4.43 5.73
N GLU A 48 7.85 4.35 6.29
CA GLU A 48 8.58 3.09 6.44
C GLU A 48 7.84 2.08 7.34
N ILE A 49 7.32 2.53 8.47
CA ILE A 49 6.52 1.70 9.38
C ILE A 49 5.31 1.10 8.65
N LEU A 50 4.55 1.94 7.94
CA LEU A 50 3.33 1.53 7.24
C LEU A 50 3.65 0.67 6.01
N ASP A 51 4.67 1.01 5.21
CA ASP A 51 5.15 0.19 4.09
C ASP A 51 5.58 -1.21 4.58
N SER A 52 6.33 -1.27 5.68
CA SER A 52 6.78 -2.54 6.28
C SER A 52 5.64 -3.40 6.86
N CYS A 53 4.44 -2.84 6.97
CA CYS A 53 3.24 -3.59 7.33
C CYS A 53 2.63 -4.38 6.17
N ALA A 54 3.20 -4.28 4.96
CA ALA A 54 2.81 -5.00 3.76
C ALA A 54 2.45 -6.47 4.02
N CYS A 55 1.28 -6.88 3.52
CA CYS A 55 0.73 -8.21 3.79
C CYS A 55 0.08 -8.89 2.58
N GLY A 56 0.10 -8.28 1.40
CA GLY A 56 -0.47 -8.86 0.18
C GLY A 56 0.37 -10.00 -0.41
N GLY A 57 -0.30 -10.99 -1.01
CA GLY A 57 0.33 -11.95 -1.92
C GLY A 57 0.76 -13.32 -1.36
N GLY A 58 0.44 -13.67 -0.10
CA GLY A 58 0.69 -15.03 0.44
C GLY A 58 2.12 -15.57 0.20
N GLN A 59 2.35 -16.88 0.31
CA GLN A 59 3.64 -17.45 -0.14
C GLN A 59 3.60 -17.84 -1.63
N GLU A 60 2.48 -18.41 -2.07
CA GLU A 60 2.38 -18.95 -3.43
C GLU A 60 2.39 -17.86 -4.50
N PHE A 61 1.63 -16.79 -4.30
CA PHE A 61 1.64 -15.67 -5.24
C PHE A 61 3.01 -14.96 -5.25
N LEU A 62 3.73 -14.87 -4.13
CA LEU A 62 5.12 -14.41 -4.15
C LEU A 62 6.07 -15.32 -4.95
N LYS A 63 5.85 -16.65 -4.97
CA LYS A 63 6.61 -17.55 -5.84
C LYS A 63 6.28 -17.29 -7.31
N GLN A 64 5.02 -17.03 -7.64
CA GLN A 64 4.61 -16.65 -8.99
C GLN A 64 5.28 -15.34 -9.42
N CYS A 65 5.27 -14.30 -8.59
CA CYS A 65 6.00 -13.05 -8.87
C CYS A 65 7.49 -13.30 -9.16
N LYS A 66 8.14 -14.14 -8.35
CA LYS A 66 9.55 -14.54 -8.57
C LYS A 66 9.75 -15.30 -9.88
N LYS A 67 8.81 -16.18 -10.25
CA LYS A 67 8.87 -16.93 -11.51
C LYS A 67 8.77 -15.97 -12.69
N ILE A 68 7.81 -15.05 -12.67
CA ILE A 68 7.66 -14.01 -13.69
C ILE A 68 8.97 -13.21 -13.84
N GLY A 69 9.56 -12.77 -12.72
CA GLY A 69 10.84 -12.05 -12.76
C GLY A 69 11.97 -12.85 -13.40
N LYS A 70 12.04 -14.17 -13.16
CA LYS A 70 13.00 -15.06 -13.82
C LYS A 70 12.73 -15.18 -15.31
N ASP A 71 11.47 -15.38 -15.70
CA ASP A 71 11.05 -15.54 -17.10
C ASP A 71 11.32 -14.26 -17.93
N LEU A 72 11.45 -13.11 -17.28
CA LEU A 72 11.78 -11.83 -17.90
C LEU A 72 13.25 -11.41 -17.74
N THR A 73 14.13 -12.32 -17.31
CA THR A 73 15.57 -12.04 -17.20
C THR A 73 16.14 -11.69 -18.58
N GLY A 74 17.03 -10.68 -18.65
CA GLY A 74 17.64 -10.22 -19.89
C GLY A 74 16.79 -9.23 -20.71
N LYS A 75 15.51 -9.05 -20.38
CA LYS A 75 14.67 -8.02 -20.99
C LYS A 75 14.93 -6.64 -20.35
N SER A 76 14.76 -5.60 -21.15
CA SER A 76 14.74 -4.21 -20.69
C SER A 76 13.56 -3.95 -19.74
N LEU A 77 13.63 -2.84 -18.99
CA LEU A 77 12.55 -2.46 -18.07
C LEU A 77 11.24 -2.17 -18.81
N ASP A 78 11.30 -1.48 -19.94
CA ASP A 78 10.13 -1.23 -20.80
C ASP A 78 9.48 -2.52 -21.29
N GLU A 79 10.26 -3.49 -21.75
CA GLU A 79 9.73 -4.80 -22.18
C GLU A 79 9.08 -5.56 -21.02
N LYS A 80 9.66 -5.47 -19.82
CA LYS A 80 9.08 -6.07 -18.61
C LYS A 80 7.75 -5.43 -18.26
N VAL A 81 7.69 -4.10 -18.20
CA VAL A 81 6.45 -3.34 -17.91
C VAL A 81 5.39 -3.63 -18.97
N ASN A 82 5.76 -3.63 -20.24
CA ASN A 82 4.85 -3.98 -21.34
C ASN A 82 4.34 -5.42 -21.21
N HIS A 83 5.19 -6.37 -20.83
CA HIS A 83 4.75 -7.75 -20.63
C HIS A 83 3.76 -7.86 -19.46
N LEU A 84 4.05 -7.22 -18.33
CA LEU A 84 3.16 -7.26 -17.16
C LEU A 84 1.80 -6.64 -17.49
N ASN A 85 1.78 -5.44 -18.07
CA ASN A 85 0.54 -4.72 -18.39
C ASN A 85 -0.35 -5.46 -19.40
N ASN A 86 0.25 -6.19 -20.35
CA ASN A 86 -0.52 -6.80 -21.44
C ASN A 86 -0.82 -8.29 -21.23
N ASN A 87 -0.11 -8.99 -20.33
CA ASN A 87 -0.22 -10.45 -20.21
C ASN A 87 -0.40 -10.96 -18.77
N ILE A 88 -0.12 -10.14 -17.75
CA ILE A 88 -0.15 -10.57 -16.35
C ILE A 88 -1.19 -9.82 -15.54
N PHE A 89 -1.33 -8.52 -15.77
CA PHE A 89 -2.24 -7.67 -15.03
C PHE A 89 -3.62 -7.60 -15.67
N ASP A 90 -4.63 -7.75 -14.84
CA ASP A 90 -6.03 -7.61 -15.25
C ASP A 90 -6.61 -6.28 -14.79
N SER A 91 -6.32 -5.89 -13.54
CA SER A 91 -6.84 -4.67 -12.91
C SER A 91 -5.73 -3.71 -12.51
N GLU A 92 -4.48 -4.07 -12.80
CA GLU A 92 -3.29 -3.30 -12.48
C GLU A 92 -2.69 -2.66 -13.73
N LYS A 93 -2.03 -1.53 -13.54
CA LYS A 93 -1.26 -0.88 -14.60
C LYS A 93 -0.02 -0.25 -14.03
N ILE A 94 1.07 -0.34 -14.79
CA ILE A 94 2.33 0.34 -14.51
C ILE A 94 2.67 1.30 -15.64
N ILE A 95 3.16 2.48 -15.29
CA ILE A 95 3.68 3.48 -16.23
C ILE A 95 5.06 3.91 -15.77
N LEU A 96 6.04 3.89 -16.66
CA LEU A 96 7.36 4.49 -16.45
C LEU A 96 7.25 5.98 -16.79
N ASN A 97 7.53 6.86 -15.82
CA ASN A 97 7.34 8.31 -15.98
C ASN A 97 8.64 9.05 -16.35
N GLY A 98 9.72 8.32 -16.60
CA GLY A 98 11.08 8.88 -16.68
C GLY A 98 11.65 9.20 -15.29
N ASN A 99 12.90 9.71 -15.23
CA ASN A 99 13.58 10.10 -13.99
C ASN A 99 13.55 9.04 -12.88
N ASN A 100 13.67 7.74 -13.23
CA ASN A 100 13.59 6.62 -12.30
C ASN A 100 12.25 6.52 -11.52
N LEU A 101 11.17 7.12 -12.03
CA LEU A 101 9.85 7.04 -11.42
C LEU A 101 8.93 6.06 -12.16
N LEU A 102 8.13 5.36 -11.37
CA LEU A 102 7.17 4.36 -11.80
C LEU A 102 5.83 4.62 -11.09
N THR A 103 4.77 4.84 -11.86
CA THR A 103 3.40 4.89 -11.32
C THR A 103 2.79 3.51 -11.40
N GLY A 104 2.23 3.06 -10.28
CA GLY A 104 1.45 1.84 -10.20
C GLY A 104 0.01 2.12 -9.80
N THR A 105 -0.95 1.66 -10.61
CA THR A 105 -2.38 1.84 -10.37
C THR A 105 -3.05 0.48 -10.18
N LEU A 106 -3.91 0.36 -9.16
CA LEU A 106 -4.78 -0.82 -8.93
C LEU A 106 -6.24 -0.39 -9.04
N SER A 107 -6.89 -0.77 -10.14
CA SER A 107 -8.23 -0.33 -10.57
C SER A 107 -9.28 -1.42 -10.43
N TYR A 108 -9.46 -1.92 -9.22
CA TYR A 108 -10.50 -2.90 -8.92
C TYR A 108 -11.86 -2.21 -8.86
N LYS A 109 -12.67 -2.38 -9.91
CA LYS A 109 -14.02 -1.82 -9.94
C LYS A 109 -15.01 -2.72 -9.22
N GLY A 110 -15.86 -2.11 -8.39
CA GLY A 110 -17.10 -2.70 -7.89
C GLY A 110 -18.23 -2.39 -8.85
N ASN A 111 -19.39 -2.00 -8.31
CA ASN A 111 -20.46 -1.36 -9.08
C ASN A 111 -19.95 0.02 -9.60
N GLU A 112 -20.65 1.12 -9.33
CA GLU A 112 -20.22 2.46 -9.78
C GLU A 112 -19.00 3.06 -9.06
N LYS A 113 -18.32 2.28 -8.18
CA LYS A 113 -17.21 2.75 -7.34
C LYS A 113 -16.02 1.77 -7.35
N TYR A 114 -14.82 2.30 -7.12
CA TYR A 114 -13.64 1.50 -6.89
C TYR A 114 -13.70 0.76 -5.54
N LYS A 115 -13.27 -0.49 -5.54
CA LYS A 115 -13.09 -1.32 -4.35
C LYS A 115 -11.66 -1.18 -3.86
N CYS A 116 -11.50 -1.11 -2.54
CA CYS A 116 -10.17 -1.17 -1.93
C CYS A 116 -9.51 -2.53 -2.26
N VAL A 117 -8.19 -2.57 -2.40
CA VAL A 117 -7.42 -3.83 -2.57
C VAL A 117 -6.94 -4.42 -1.23
N CYS A 118 -7.05 -3.62 -0.16
CA CYS A 118 -6.57 -4.02 1.15
C CYS A 118 -7.37 -5.23 1.62
N SER A 119 -6.71 -6.35 1.92
CA SER A 119 -7.40 -7.54 2.41
C SER A 119 -8.13 -7.31 3.74
N ALA A 120 -7.70 -6.33 4.53
CA ALA A 120 -8.44 -5.89 5.72
C ALA A 120 -9.80 -5.27 5.35
N ALA A 121 -9.89 -4.58 4.21
CA ALA A 121 -11.12 -4.02 3.68
C ALA A 121 -11.94 -5.07 2.89
N VAL A 122 -11.33 -5.74 1.91
CA VAL A 122 -12.00 -6.64 0.95
C VAL A 122 -12.57 -7.89 1.59
N LYS A 123 -11.78 -8.61 2.40
CA LYS A 123 -12.22 -9.91 2.96
C LYS A 123 -13.31 -9.77 4.02
N LYS A 124 -13.55 -8.54 4.48
CA LYS A 124 -14.57 -8.24 5.47
C LYS A 124 -15.72 -7.40 4.91
N GLY A 125 -15.72 -7.10 3.61
CA GLY A 125 -16.71 -6.20 3.02
C GLY A 125 -16.67 -4.78 3.60
N MET A 126 -15.57 -4.39 4.25
CA MET A 126 -15.45 -3.14 4.99
C MET A 126 -15.32 -1.97 4.01
N THR A 127 -16.27 -1.06 4.13
CA THR A 127 -16.31 0.29 3.62
C THR A 127 -15.57 1.25 4.56
N VAL A 128 -15.34 2.49 4.13
CA VAL A 128 -14.72 3.53 4.97
C VAL A 128 -15.53 3.75 6.24
N SER A 129 -16.87 3.69 6.15
CA SER A 129 -17.80 3.77 7.27
C SER A 129 -17.56 2.68 8.32
N ASP A 130 -17.10 1.49 7.92
CA ASP A 130 -16.81 0.39 8.85
C ASP A 130 -15.51 0.62 9.66
N LEU A 131 -14.69 1.62 9.29
CA LEU A 131 -13.46 1.98 9.99
C LEU A 131 -13.62 3.21 10.89
N THR A 132 -14.73 3.93 10.78
CA THR A 132 -14.93 5.23 11.41
C THR A 132 -15.97 5.22 12.53
N GLY A 133 -16.66 4.08 12.73
CA GLY A 133 -17.93 4.06 13.45
C GLY A 133 -18.98 4.91 12.73
N ASP A 134 -20.21 4.97 13.26
CA ASP A 134 -21.35 5.74 12.69
C ASP A 134 -21.11 7.26 12.56
N ALA A 135 -19.89 7.76 12.80
CA ALA A 135 -19.50 9.14 12.59
C ALA A 135 -19.30 9.43 11.08
N ALA A 136 -20.31 10.05 10.47
CA ALA A 136 -20.45 10.29 9.03
C ALA A 136 -19.30 11.07 8.34
N ASP A 137 -18.37 11.67 9.09
CA ASP A 137 -17.37 12.61 8.57
C ASP A 137 -15.91 12.19 8.74
N ARG A 138 -15.61 11.03 9.34
CA ARG A 138 -14.22 10.56 9.44
C ARG A 138 -13.84 9.84 8.14
N ALA A 139 -12.65 10.11 7.61
CA ALA A 139 -12.08 9.42 6.47
C ALA A 139 -10.74 8.81 6.87
N MET A 140 -10.43 7.62 6.34
CA MET A 140 -9.13 7.00 6.56
C MET A 140 -8.04 7.89 5.95
N PRO A 141 -7.01 8.33 6.70
CA PRO A 141 -5.93 9.13 6.13
C PRO A 141 -5.21 8.38 5.01
N LEU A 142 -4.75 9.12 4.00
CA LEU A 142 -4.14 8.52 2.81
C LEU A 142 -2.83 7.80 3.14
N SER A 143 -2.11 8.25 4.17
CA SER A 143 -0.90 7.62 4.68
C SER A 143 -1.10 6.16 5.08
N TYR A 144 -2.30 5.76 5.53
CA TYR A 144 -2.63 4.36 5.85
C TYR A 144 -2.33 3.41 4.67
N CYS A 145 -2.52 3.90 3.45
CA CYS A 145 -2.35 3.11 2.23
C CYS A 145 -0.89 2.86 1.84
N PHE A 146 0.10 3.40 2.56
CA PHE A 146 1.50 2.96 2.43
C PHE A 146 1.65 1.45 2.68
N CYS A 147 0.80 0.83 3.50
CA CYS A 147 0.77 -0.64 3.64
C CYS A 147 0.40 -1.38 2.35
N CYS A 148 -0.51 -0.82 1.55
CA CYS A 148 -0.88 -1.37 0.25
C CYS A 148 0.21 -1.08 -0.79
N ALA A 149 0.76 0.14 -0.77
CA ALA A 149 1.89 0.52 -1.61
C ALA A 149 3.07 -0.41 -1.40
N GLY A 150 3.48 -0.68 -0.16
CA GLY A 150 4.56 -1.61 0.17
C GLY A 150 4.30 -3.05 -0.26
N SER A 151 3.03 -3.49 -0.24
CA SER A 151 2.66 -4.82 -0.77
C SER A 151 2.87 -4.87 -2.29
N PHE A 152 2.36 -3.87 -3.02
CA PHE A 152 2.49 -3.82 -4.46
C PHE A 152 3.95 -3.62 -4.89
N ARG A 153 4.67 -2.68 -4.26
CA ARG A 153 6.12 -2.48 -4.39
C ARG A 153 6.88 -3.80 -4.31
N ARG A 154 6.64 -4.59 -3.27
CA ARG A 154 7.29 -5.90 -3.10
C ARG A 154 7.02 -6.83 -4.28
N HIS A 155 5.79 -6.88 -4.79
CA HIS A 155 5.44 -7.71 -5.96
C HIS A 155 6.17 -7.23 -7.21
N LEU A 156 6.16 -5.91 -7.44
CA LEU A 156 6.84 -5.30 -8.58
C LEU A 156 8.35 -5.50 -8.55
N GLN A 157 9.01 -5.36 -7.40
CA GLN A 157 10.45 -5.64 -7.28
C GLN A 157 10.77 -7.09 -7.69
N LEU A 158 9.92 -8.05 -7.32
CA LEU A 158 10.11 -9.45 -7.68
C LEU A 158 9.86 -9.71 -9.16
N GLN A 159 8.86 -9.05 -9.76
CA GLN A 159 8.48 -9.23 -11.16
C GLN A 159 9.40 -8.49 -12.14
N LEU A 160 9.85 -7.28 -11.78
CA LEU A 160 10.70 -6.43 -12.61
C LEU A 160 12.20 -6.71 -12.37
N GLY A 161 12.55 -7.25 -11.20
CA GLY A 161 13.93 -7.49 -10.81
C GLY A 161 14.72 -6.20 -10.58
N VAL A 162 14.08 -5.17 -10.02
CA VAL A 162 14.69 -3.87 -9.66
C VAL A 162 14.38 -3.51 -8.21
N GLY A 163 15.18 -2.64 -7.59
CA GLY A 163 14.86 -2.03 -6.31
C GLY A 163 13.78 -0.96 -6.49
N LEU A 164 12.84 -0.87 -5.54
CA LEU A 164 11.81 0.16 -5.51
C LEU A 164 11.67 0.73 -4.10
N LYS A 165 11.48 2.04 -4.01
CA LYS A 165 11.06 2.77 -2.80
C LYS A 165 9.69 3.40 -3.05
N THR A 166 8.75 3.27 -2.11
CA THR A 166 7.48 4.01 -2.18
C THR A 166 7.77 5.49 -1.92
N LYS A 167 7.44 6.36 -2.87
CA LYS A 167 7.57 7.82 -2.73
C LYS A 167 6.28 8.45 -2.24
N GLU A 168 5.16 8.03 -2.84
CA GLU A 168 3.89 8.68 -2.61
C GLU A 168 2.74 7.69 -2.77
N VAL A 169 1.71 7.89 -1.94
CA VAL A 169 0.37 7.37 -2.18
C VAL A 169 -0.47 8.53 -2.74
N VAL A 170 -0.83 8.45 -4.02
CA VAL A 170 -1.55 9.53 -4.72
C VAL A 170 -3.05 9.46 -4.43
N SER A 171 -3.60 8.25 -4.42
CA SER A 171 -5.02 8.05 -4.11
C SER A 171 -5.32 6.64 -3.63
N SER A 172 -6.47 6.49 -2.97
CA SER A 172 -7.01 5.18 -2.61
C SER A 172 -8.53 5.21 -2.49
N PRO A 173 -9.22 4.09 -2.75
CA PRO A 173 -10.67 4.01 -2.59
C PRO A 173 -11.12 4.25 -1.16
N ILE A 174 -10.31 3.87 -0.17
CA ILE A 174 -10.66 3.98 1.25
C ILE A 174 -10.54 5.41 1.78
N ASN A 175 -9.67 6.22 1.20
CA ASN A 175 -9.59 7.64 1.51
C ASN A 175 -10.66 8.42 0.71
N SER A 176 -10.87 8.07 -0.56
CA SER A 176 -11.75 8.79 -1.48
C SER A 176 -13.21 8.31 -1.51
N LYS A 177 -13.65 7.49 -0.53
CA LYS A 177 -15.00 6.87 -0.51
C LYS A 177 -15.38 6.15 -1.82
N GLY A 178 -14.41 5.50 -2.46
CA GLY A 178 -14.56 4.73 -3.69
C GLY A 178 -14.51 5.52 -5.01
N GLN A 179 -14.27 6.84 -4.95
CA GLN A 179 -14.23 7.69 -6.16
C GLN A 179 -12.96 7.53 -7.00
N LYS A 180 -11.82 7.18 -6.39
CA LYS A 180 -10.52 7.02 -7.06
C LYS A 180 -9.96 5.61 -6.83
N PRO A 181 -9.20 5.04 -7.79
CA PRO A 181 -8.50 3.77 -7.59
C PRO A 181 -7.35 3.92 -6.59
N CYS A 182 -6.61 2.84 -6.33
CA CYS A 182 -5.30 2.99 -5.67
C CYS A 182 -4.28 3.45 -6.71
N GLU A 183 -3.51 4.48 -6.39
CA GLU A 183 -2.39 4.94 -7.21
C GLU A 183 -1.20 5.28 -6.32
N PHE A 184 -0.03 4.79 -6.73
CA PHE A 184 1.22 4.93 -6.00
C PHE A 184 2.34 5.35 -6.94
N ILE A 185 3.25 6.18 -6.43
CA ILE A 185 4.50 6.53 -7.11
C ILE A 185 5.64 5.81 -6.41
N PHE A 186 6.44 5.11 -7.19
CA PHE A 186 7.64 4.43 -6.76
C PHE A 186 8.86 5.06 -7.44
N GLU A 187 9.97 5.09 -6.70
CA GLU A 187 11.29 5.42 -7.21
C GLU A 187 12.09 4.13 -7.38
N ILE A 188 12.77 3.99 -8.51
CA ILE A 188 13.68 2.89 -8.80
C ILE A 188 15.02 3.21 -8.14
N VAL A 189 15.50 2.28 -7.30
CA VAL A 189 16.71 2.42 -6.47
C VAL A 189 17.67 1.25 -6.64
#